data_AF-A0A1M2W0Q5-F1
#
_entry.id   AF-A0A1M2W0Q5-F1
#
_cell.length_a   1.000
_cell.length_b   1.000
_cell.length_c   1.000
_cell.angle_alpha   90.00
_cell.angle_beta   90.00
_cell.angle_gamma   90.00
#
_symmetry.space_group_name_H-M   'P 1'
#
loop_
_entity.id
_entity.type
_entity.pdbx_description
1 polymer ?
#
loop_
_entity_poly.entity_id
_entity_poly.type
_entity_poly.pdbx_seq_one_letter_code
_entity_poly.pdbx_strand_id
1 'polypeptide(L)'
;MAKEKHVSLNAGLRREEPAVDLAVGDEPSVGENPSILRRSKRKNRSDEQDPGLKRRSGEGAKKRTRPSRHKPRRSSSHTLISSSDQRLDDVTSDVEAEAVDWCLLHDKAFYTKSDGHFKAYLDTHADVRVESPMPQHQRVNTSPVYLLLVRLSELATEGCAARAVYNILRPYFVDEQKNNLVFEEVVFDLETDAARAQYRKDIMHAIEGLNRFKRARLLLFIYTHSHDDEGTLYYANDSASESLQEWFDLLIPSYIRDALVEHDLTAFLLCCGAMVKTKKSFDELKERCLSWRIPRLFAFQATALQVSLTVQFFQAYALKFLVEGSTFNDLNMGLVLSQSGILARHSKITAITCRSSSGHPTLSVSEYIWTDPSTRPWGDVIPMQCHLCHALYTIRAIQEKYPPDHQLAGRETGEKAKVCSTIGCGYREKVDRPTDKHVILPAPRGNWMKVVRSS
;
A
#
# COMPACT_ATOMS: atom_id res chain seq x y z
N MET A 1 -70.18 29.22 25.43
CA MET A 1 -69.25 30.38 25.57
C MET A 1 -67.84 29.82 25.48
N ALA A 2 -66.93 30.16 24.58
CA ALA A 2 -66.90 31.12 23.49
C ALA A 2 -65.84 30.67 22.44
N LYS A 3 -66.20 30.81 21.15
CA LYS A 3 -65.43 31.28 19.98
C LYS A 3 -64.07 30.67 19.57
N GLU A 4 -64.15 29.95 18.45
CA GLU A 4 -63.48 30.19 17.15
C GLU A 4 -62.08 30.81 17.09
N LYS A 5 -61.17 30.17 16.33
CA LYS A 5 -60.81 30.65 14.97
C LYS A 5 -60.04 29.59 14.14
N HIS A 6 -60.66 29.23 13.02
CA HIS A 6 -60.07 28.65 11.83
C HIS A 6 -59.30 29.72 11.05
N VAL A 7 -58.14 29.40 10.48
CA VAL A 7 -57.56 30.06 9.30
C VAL A 7 -56.97 29.00 8.39
N SER A 8 -57.49 28.93 7.17
CA SER A 8 -56.95 28.21 6.02
C SER A 8 -56.26 29.17 5.05
N LEU A 9 -55.46 28.57 4.16
CA LEU A 9 -54.94 29.04 2.87
C LEU A 9 -53.61 29.81 2.88
N ASN A 10 -52.58 29.16 2.33
CA ASN A 10 -51.96 29.68 1.13
C ASN A 10 -51.44 28.57 0.21
N ALA A 11 -51.92 28.64 -1.02
CA ALA A 11 -51.46 27.92 -2.20
C ALA A 11 -50.24 28.64 -2.80
N GLY A 12 -49.35 27.91 -3.47
CA GLY A 12 -48.32 28.56 -4.30
C GLY A 12 -47.25 27.64 -4.86
N LEU A 13 -47.39 27.34 -6.15
CA LEU A 13 -46.32 27.10 -7.12
C LEU A 13 -45.63 25.73 -7.13
N ARG A 14 -46.31 24.78 -7.78
CA ARG A 14 -45.69 23.73 -8.59
C ARG A 14 -44.92 24.38 -9.76
N ARG A 15 -43.66 23.99 -9.96
CA ARG A 15 -42.99 24.13 -11.25
C ARG A 15 -43.24 22.86 -12.04
N GLU A 16 -43.85 23.03 -13.21
CA GLU A 16 -43.99 22.02 -14.24
C GLU A 16 -42.62 21.83 -14.92
N GLU A 17 -42.12 20.59 -14.92
CA GLU A 17 -41.04 20.18 -15.81
C GLU A 17 -41.66 19.65 -17.12
N PRO A 18 -41.15 20.05 -18.29
CA PRO A 18 -41.71 19.60 -19.55
C PRO A 18 -41.32 18.15 -19.83
N ALA A 19 -42.32 17.35 -20.19
CA ALA A 19 -42.19 16.02 -20.75
C ALA A 19 -41.37 16.07 -22.04
N VAL A 20 -40.34 15.22 -22.12
CA VAL A 20 -39.59 14.96 -23.35
C VAL A 20 -40.22 13.74 -24.01
N ASP A 21 -40.97 13.98 -25.07
CA ASP A 21 -41.45 12.96 -26.01
C ASP A 21 -40.24 12.32 -26.72
N LEU A 22 -39.95 11.06 -26.40
CA LEU A 22 -39.07 10.23 -27.20
C LEU A 22 -39.91 9.45 -28.20
N ALA A 23 -39.99 10.01 -29.41
CA ALA A 23 -40.50 9.33 -30.58
C ALA A 23 -39.60 8.13 -30.92
N VAL A 24 -40.21 6.94 -30.93
CA VAL A 24 -39.67 5.71 -31.49
C VAL A 24 -39.74 5.85 -33.01
N GLY A 25 -38.57 5.94 -33.65
CA GLY A 25 -38.42 5.89 -35.11
C GLY A 25 -37.78 4.57 -35.51
N ASP A 26 -38.55 3.77 -36.25
CA ASP A 26 -38.14 2.55 -36.93
C ASP A 26 -37.25 2.83 -38.17
N GLU A 27 -36.55 1.76 -38.58
CA GLU A 27 -35.92 1.48 -39.88
C GLU A 27 -34.45 1.90 -40.14
N PRO A 28 -33.75 1.26 -41.12
CA PRO A 28 -33.66 -0.17 -41.40
C PRO A 28 -32.20 -0.65 -41.64
N SER A 29 -32.10 -1.96 -41.89
CA SER A 29 -30.93 -2.76 -42.26
C SER A 29 -30.24 -2.41 -43.59
N VAL A 30 -29.03 -2.99 -43.75
CA VAL A 30 -28.27 -3.34 -44.99
C VAL A 30 -27.09 -2.42 -45.33
N GLY A 31 -25.90 -3.02 -45.46
CA GLY A 31 -24.75 -2.40 -46.12
C GLY A 31 -23.41 -3.08 -45.83
N GLU A 32 -23.05 -4.07 -46.62
CA GLU A 32 -21.77 -4.78 -46.61
C GLU A 32 -20.57 -3.93 -47.10
N ASN A 33 -19.38 -4.21 -46.53
CA ASN A 33 -18.03 -4.20 -47.15
C ASN A 33 -17.41 -2.87 -47.70
N PRO A 34 -16.09 -2.80 -48.02
CA PRO A 34 -14.94 -3.64 -47.65
C PRO A 34 -13.65 -2.87 -47.26
N SER A 35 -12.66 -3.66 -46.83
CA SER A 35 -11.19 -3.47 -46.86
C SER A 35 -10.58 -2.27 -47.59
N ILE A 36 -9.67 -1.54 -46.91
CA ILE A 36 -8.64 -0.70 -47.55
C ILE A 36 -7.24 -1.18 -47.15
N LEU A 37 -6.63 -1.91 -48.09
CA LEU A 37 -5.18 -1.99 -48.25
C LEU A 37 -4.65 -0.62 -48.71
N ARG A 38 -3.61 -0.09 -48.06
CA ARG A 38 -2.68 0.83 -48.72
C ARG A 38 -1.22 0.46 -48.44
N ARG A 39 -0.59 -0.04 -49.51
CA ARG A 39 0.85 -0.04 -49.78
C ARG A 39 1.37 1.40 -49.93
N SER A 40 2.54 1.69 -49.36
CA SER A 40 3.62 2.46 -50.03
C SER A 40 4.93 2.22 -49.27
N LYS A 41 5.81 1.34 -49.76
CA LYS A 41 7.00 1.71 -50.55
C LYS A 41 7.66 3.02 -50.11
N ARG A 42 8.74 2.92 -49.34
CA ARG A 42 9.91 3.77 -49.54
C ARG A 42 11.19 2.94 -49.42
N LYS A 43 11.95 2.99 -50.50
CA LYS A 43 13.24 2.36 -50.79
C LYS A 43 14.30 3.45 -50.64
N ASN A 44 15.55 3.03 -50.44
CA ASN A 44 16.81 3.82 -50.38
C ASN A 44 17.09 4.39 -48.99
N ARG A 45 18.28 4.25 -48.40
CA ARG A 45 19.62 4.41 -48.99
C ARG A 45 20.65 3.50 -48.32
N SER A 46 21.62 3.17 -49.16
CA SER A 46 22.90 2.48 -48.99
C SER A 46 23.91 3.20 -48.09
N ASP A 47 24.78 2.37 -47.52
CA ASP A 47 26.23 2.50 -47.33
C ASP A 47 26.82 3.81 -46.77
N GLU A 48 27.40 3.69 -45.57
CA GLU A 48 28.75 4.22 -45.31
C GLU A 48 29.42 3.39 -44.21
N GLN A 49 30.44 2.64 -44.61
CA GLN A 49 31.41 1.98 -43.74
C GLN A 49 32.44 3.02 -43.31
N ASP A 50 32.80 3.05 -42.03
CA ASP A 50 34.04 3.66 -41.58
C ASP A 50 34.73 2.73 -40.57
N PRO A 51 35.98 2.29 -40.82
CA PRO A 51 36.64 1.31 -39.98
C PRO A 51 37.58 1.95 -38.95
N GLY A 52 37.53 1.40 -37.75
CA GLY A 52 38.76 1.15 -37.01
C GLY A 52 39.01 2.08 -35.83
N LEU A 53 38.97 1.51 -34.63
CA LEU A 53 40.00 1.81 -33.64
C LEU A 53 40.25 0.57 -32.79
N LYS A 54 41.39 -0.07 -33.08
CA LYS A 54 42.05 -1.09 -32.25
C LYS A 54 42.30 -0.48 -30.86
N ARG A 55 41.76 -1.09 -29.80
CA ARG A 55 42.26 -0.88 -28.44
C ARG A 55 42.79 -2.18 -27.87
N ARG A 56 44.03 -2.05 -27.40
CA ARG A 56 44.96 -3.05 -26.91
C ARG A 56 44.42 -3.78 -25.69
N SER A 57 44.64 -5.09 -25.71
CA SER A 57 44.77 -5.96 -24.55
C SER A 57 45.90 -5.47 -23.63
N GLY A 58 45.63 -5.42 -22.33
CA GLY A 58 46.59 -5.11 -21.28
C GLY A 58 46.24 -5.91 -20.04
N GLU A 59 47.06 -6.93 -19.80
CA GLU A 59 47.05 -7.85 -18.68
C GLU A 59 47.20 -7.16 -17.31
N GLY A 60 46.71 -7.80 -16.24
CA GLY A 60 47.00 -7.33 -14.89
C GLY A 60 46.25 -8.00 -13.75
N ALA A 61 46.12 -9.33 -13.76
CA ALA A 61 45.55 -10.07 -12.62
C ALA A 61 46.55 -10.17 -11.46
N LYS A 62 46.47 -9.25 -10.47
CA LYS A 62 47.16 -9.40 -9.18
C LYS A 62 46.29 -10.16 -8.19
N LYS A 63 46.66 -11.42 -7.93
CA LYS A 63 46.22 -12.24 -6.79
C LYS A 63 46.53 -11.50 -5.48
N ARG A 64 45.50 -11.14 -4.70
CA ARG A 64 45.64 -10.78 -3.29
C ARG A 64 45.22 -11.97 -2.43
N THR A 65 46.21 -12.56 -1.76
CA THR A 65 46.06 -13.52 -0.66
C THR A 65 45.41 -12.84 0.55
N ARG A 66 44.36 -13.44 1.10
CA ARG A 66 43.78 -13.06 2.40
C ARG A 66 44.39 -13.92 3.51
N PRO A 67 44.78 -13.34 4.66
CA PRO A 67 45.21 -14.14 5.80
C PRO A 67 44.01 -14.66 6.62
N SER A 68 44.26 -15.86 7.16
CA SER A 68 43.52 -16.67 8.11
C SER A 68 42.80 -15.88 9.23
N ARG A 69 41.52 -16.21 9.46
CA ARG A 69 40.75 -15.80 10.65
C ARG A 69 40.98 -16.81 11.78
N HIS A 70 41.52 -16.32 12.89
CA HIS A 70 41.50 -16.98 14.19
C HIS A 70 40.06 -17.19 14.68
N LYS A 71 39.76 -18.41 15.16
CA LYS A 71 38.62 -18.74 16.02
C LYS A 71 38.97 -18.40 17.48
N PRO A 72 38.02 -17.88 18.28
CA PRO A 72 38.06 -18.09 19.72
C PRO A 72 37.13 -19.23 20.12
N ARG A 73 37.66 -20.07 21.02
CA ARG A 73 36.98 -21.09 21.81
C ARG A 73 35.85 -20.46 22.63
N ARG A 74 34.67 -21.09 22.64
CA ARG A 74 33.66 -20.96 23.70
C ARG A 74 33.90 -22.12 24.69
N SER A 75 33.99 -21.79 25.97
CA SER A 75 33.85 -22.74 27.08
C SER A 75 33.00 -22.09 28.16
N SER A 76 31.94 -22.82 28.55
CA SER A 76 31.34 -22.94 29.90
C SER A 76 30.89 -21.64 30.61
N SER A 77 29.84 -21.58 31.42
CA SER A 77 29.09 -22.59 32.16
C SER A 77 27.88 -21.91 32.77
N HIS A 78 26.82 -22.68 32.99
CA HIS A 78 25.68 -22.33 33.83
C HIS A 78 26.11 -21.95 35.26
N THR A 79 25.47 -20.93 35.84
CA THR A 79 25.27 -20.86 37.29
C THR A 79 23.93 -20.18 37.55
N LEU A 80 22.99 -20.96 38.09
CA LEU A 80 21.74 -20.50 38.68
C LEU A 80 22.08 -19.85 40.03
N ILE A 81 21.62 -18.61 40.24
CA ILE A 81 21.53 -18.02 41.58
C ILE A 81 20.12 -17.46 41.73
N SER A 82 19.37 -18.14 42.59
CA SER A 82 18.20 -17.66 43.29
C SER A 82 18.67 -16.75 44.42
N SER A 83 18.06 -15.58 44.60
CA SER A 83 17.51 -15.14 45.89
C SER A 83 16.93 -13.73 45.84
N SER A 84 15.93 -13.55 46.71
CA SER A 84 15.63 -12.37 47.54
C SER A 84 14.94 -11.15 46.93
N ASP A 85 13.64 -11.09 47.25
CA ASP A 85 12.87 -9.91 47.63
C ASP A 85 13.71 -8.82 48.31
N GLN A 86 13.68 -7.61 47.73
CA GLN A 86 13.85 -6.37 48.49
C GLN A 86 12.84 -5.32 48.00
N ARG A 87 12.04 -4.86 48.96
CA ARG A 87 11.21 -3.65 48.92
C ARG A 87 12.04 -2.45 48.52
N LEU A 88 11.53 -1.65 47.58
CA LEU A 88 11.95 -0.29 47.32
C LEU A 88 10.78 0.62 47.68
N ASP A 89 10.89 1.25 48.85
CA ASP A 89 10.10 2.41 49.24
C ASP A 89 10.76 3.68 48.66
N ASP A 90 9.91 4.60 48.20
CA ASP A 90 10.06 6.07 48.15
C ASP A 90 11.44 6.68 47.85
N VAL A 91 11.69 7.00 46.57
CA VAL A 91 12.38 8.25 46.16
C VAL A 91 11.91 8.65 44.74
N THR A 92 10.87 9.48 44.63
CA THR A 92 10.68 10.35 43.45
C THR A 92 10.10 11.70 43.87
N SER A 93 10.95 12.55 44.43
CA SER A 93 10.78 14.00 44.43
C SER A 93 11.75 14.61 43.42
N ASP A 94 11.22 15.49 42.58
CA ASP A 94 11.94 16.50 41.80
C ASP A 94 12.84 16.02 40.65
N VAL A 95 12.19 15.71 39.51
CA VAL A 95 12.78 15.90 38.17
C VAL A 95 11.75 16.57 37.27
N GLU A 96 11.39 17.82 37.59
CA GLU A 96 10.91 18.77 36.58
C GLU A 96 12.14 19.45 35.98
N ALA A 97 12.67 18.90 34.89
CA ALA A 97 13.65 19.60 34.07
C ALA A 97 13.54 19.16 32.59
N GLU A 98 13.11 20.13 31.79
CA GLU A 98 13.32 20.24 30.34
C GLU A 98 12.64 19.15 29.49
N ALA A 99 11.34 19.36 29.23
CA ALA A 99 10.73 18.93 27.98
C ALA A 99 11.46 19.61 26.81
N VAL A 100 12.51 18.96 26.30
CA VAL A 100 13.19 19.36 25.07
C VAL A 100 12.16 19.35 23.95
N ASP A 101 11.90 20.52 23.39
CA ASP A 101 11.04 20.72 22.23
C ASP A 101 11.67 20.01 21.00
N TRP A 102 11.31 18.74 20.82
CA TRP A 102 11.77 17.91 19.72
C TRP A 102 11.31 18.41 18.34
N CYS A 103 10.33 19.34 18.29
CA CYS A 103 9.89 19.94 17.03
C CYS A 103 10.90 20.97 16.47
N LEU A 104 11.79 21.54 17.30
CA LEU A 104 12.82 22.49 16.87
C LEU A 104 14.13 21.83 16.36
N LEU A 105 14.20 20.50 16.26
CA LEU A 105 15.42 19.78 15.89
C LEU A 105 15.60 19.58 14.37
N HIS A 106 14.55 19.73 13.56
CA HIS A 106 14.67 19.55 12.12
C HIS A 106 15.40 20.70 11.41
N ASP A 107 15.34 21.93 11.94
CA ASP A 107 16.06 23.09 11.37
C ASP A 107 17.52 23.21 11.84
N LYS A 108 17.96 22.35 12.77
CA LYS A 108 19.29 22.45 13.41
C LYS A 108 20.35 21.51 12.80
N ALA A 109 20.02 20.71 11.78
CA ALA A 109 20.94 19.75 11.16
C ALA A 109 22.18 20.40 10.51
N PHE A 110 22.16 21.71 10.26
CA PHE A 110 23.25 22.45 9.63
C PHE A 110 23.98 23.43 10.57
N TYR A 111 23.65 23.43 11.86
CA TYR A 111 24.19 24.36 12.84
C TYR A 111 24.72 23.63 14.07
N THR A 112 25.89 24.03 14.56
CA THR A 112 26.42 23.65 15.87
C THR A 112 26.20 24.80 16.86
N LYS A 113 25.90 24.50 18.13
CA LYS A 113 25.74 25.52 19.16
C LYS A 113 27.07 25.69 19.89
N SER A 114 27.68 26.88 19.77
CA SER A 114 28.87 27.29 20.53
C SER A 114 28.55 28.62 21.22
N ASP A 115 28.89 28.73 22.50
CA ASP A 115 28.75 29.99 23.27
C ASP A 115 27.33 30.58 23.26
N GLY A 116 26.31 29.72 23.27
CA GLY A 116 24.90 30.15 23.25
C GLY A 116 24.38 30.56 21.87
N HIS A 117 25.25 30.67 20.86
CA HIS A 117 24.90 31.04 19.48
C HIS A 117 24.94 29.82 18.55
N PHE A 118 24.08 29.83 17.52
CA PHE A 118 24.14 28.84 16.45
C PHE A 118 25.16 29.28 15.39
N LYS A 119 26.22 28.49 15.22
CA LYS A 119 27.20 28.63 14.14
C LYS A 119 26.92 27.58 13.07
N ALA A 120 26.92 27.96 11.80
CA ALA A 120 26.80 26.98 10.71
C ALA A 120 27.95 25.95 10.80
N TYR A 121 27.66 24.68 10.49
CA TYR A 121 28.64 23.60 10.54
C TYR A 121 29.76 23.74 9.49
N LEU A 122 29.49 24.49 8.42
CA LEU A 122 30.42 24.77 7.33
C LEU A 122 30.60 26.28 7.20
N ASP A 123 31.86 26.74 7.17
CA ASP A 123 32.20 28.17 7.06
C ASP A 123 32.00 28.72 5.62
N THR A 124 31.60 27.87 4.67
CA THR A 124 31.31 28.20 3.25
C THR A 124 29.99 27.56 2.80
N HIS A 125 29.26 28.20 1.89
CA HIS A 125 28.04 27.63 1.30
C HIS A 125 28.31 26.23 0.71
N ALA A 126 27.55 25.24 1.16
CA ALA A 126 27.55 23.92 0.56
C ALA A 126 26.61 23.92 -0.65
N ASP A 127 27.17 23.90 -1.87
CA ASP A 127 26.40 23.63 -3.09
C ASP A 127 26.18 22.11 -3.21
N VAL A 128 25.07 21.62 -2.66
CA VAL A 128 24.68 20.21 -2.77
C VAL A 128 23.99 20.00 -4.12
N ARG A 129 24.78 19.73 -5.16
CA ARG A 129 24.25 19.31 -6.46
C ARG A 129 23.79 17.86 -6.41
N VAL A 130 22.55 17.66 -5.99
CA VAL A 130 21.88 16.39 -6.19
C VAL A 130 21.19 16.44 -7.55
N GLU A 131 21.46 15.48 -8.42
CA GLU A 131 20.58 15.14 -9.55
C GLU A 131 19.30 14.49 -8.99
N SER A 132 18.57 15.22 -8.15
CA SER A 132 17.30 14.79 -7.62
C SER A 132 16.20 15.43 -8.47
N PRO A 133 15.29 14.66 -9.06
CA PRO A 133 14.10 15.20 -9.71
C PRO A 133 13.10 15.79 -8.69
N MET A 134 13.45 15.81 -7.39
CA MET A 134 12.63 16.47 -6.39
C MET A 134 12.76 17.98 -6.55
N PRO A 135 11.65 18.72 -6.75
CA PRO A 135 11.71 20.18 -6.83
C PRO A 135 12.34 20.73 -5.54
N GLN A 136 13.22 21.73 -5.67
CA GLN A 136 13.89 22.41 -4.55
C GLN A 136 12.92 22.94 -3.48
N HIS A 137 11.64 23.08 -3.83
CA HIS A 137 10.54 23.28 -2.89
C HIS A 137 9.49 22.18 -3.14
N GLN A 138 9.49 21.13 -2.32
CA GLN A 138 8.31 20.27 -2.25
C GLN A 138 7.15 21.11 -1.72
N ARG A 139 6.09 21.24 -2.52
CA ARG A 139 4.85 21.85 -2.06
C ARG A 139 4.22 20.90 -1.06
N VAL A 140 3.98 21.36 0.16
CA VAL A 140 3.21 20.64 1.17
C VAL A 140 1.73 20.88 0.88
N ASN A 141 0.99 19.82 0.57
CA ASN A 141 -0.45 19.88 0.37
C ASN A 141 -1.18 19.76 1.72
N THR A 142 -1.59 20.90 2.25
CA THR A 142 -2.34 21.04 3.51
C THR A 142 -3.86 21.01 3.34
N SER A 143 -4.37 20.55 2.19
CA SER A 143 -5.81 20.32 1.98
C SER A 143 -6.35 19.32 3.02
N PRO A 144 -7.64 19.37 3.37
CA PRO A 144 -8.19 18.50 4.39
C PRO A 144 -7.88 17.01 4.16
N VAL A 145 -7.45 16.34 5.23
CA VAL A 145 -7.24 14.89 5.30
C VAL A 145 -8.12 14.35 6.41
N TYR A 146 -8.88 13.31 6.09
CA TYR A 146 -9.71 12.60 7.04
C TYR A 146 -9.24 11.15 7.10
N LEU A 147 -8.92 10.67 8.30
CA LEU A 147 -8.57 9.28 8.54
C LEU A 147 -9.70 8.66 9.34
N LEU A 148 -10.35 7.65 8.76
CA LEU A 148 -11.39 6.89 9.44
C LEU A 148 -10.91 5.45 9.61
N LEU A 149 -10.68 5.05 10.85
CA LEU A 149 -10.39 3.66 11.21
C LEU A 149 -11.67 2.99 11.68
N VAL A 150 -12.13 1.98 10.96
CA VAL A 150 -13.23 1.09 11.37
C VAL A 150 -12.62 -0.26 11.73
N ARG A 151 -12.63 -0.63 13.02
CA ARG A 151 -11.97 -1.87 13.50
C ARG A 151 -12.89 -2.78 14.29
N LEU A 152 -12.65 -4.08 14.18
CA LEU A 152 -13.27 -5.08 15.03
C LEU A 152 -12.78 -4.91 16.49
N SER A 153 -13.67 -5.12 17.46
CA SER A 153 -13.44 -4.83 18.87
C SER A 153 -12.25 -5.57 19.48
N GLU A 154 -12.05 -6.84 19.13
CA GLU A 154 -10.93 -7.67 19.60
C GLU A 154 -9.55 -7.24 19.08
N LEU A 155 -9.51 -6.49 17.98
CA LEU A 155 -8.25 -6.14 17.32
C LEU A 155 -7.60 -4.94 18.02
N ALA A 156 -6.41 -5.16 18.56
CA ALA A 156 -5.62 -4.14 19.24
C ALA A 156 -5.38 -2.90 18.36
N THR A 157 -5.52 -1.71 18.97
CA THR A 157 -5.19 -0.43 18.31
C THR A 157 -3.68 -0.16 18.35
N GLU A 158 -2.94 -0.81 19.25
CA GLU A 158 -1.49 -0.65 19.38
C GLU A 158 -0.77 -1.06 18.10
N GLY A 159 0.02 -0.12 17.56
CA GLY A 159 0.75 -0.34 16.31
C GLY A 159 -0.14 -0.35 15.06
N CYS A 160 -1.40 0.08 15.15
CA CYS A 160 -2.25 0.19 13.97
C CYS A 160 -1.69 1.22 12.98
N ALA A 161 -1.77 0.90 11.69
CA ALA A 161 -1.24 1.74 10.63
C ALA A 161 -1.91 3.11 10.56
N ALA A 162 -3.23 3.20 10.80
CA ALA A 162 -3.97 4.46 10.70
C ALA A 162 -3.47 5.50 11.72
N ARG A 163 -3.25 5.09 12.97
CA ARG A 163 -2.71 5.97 14.02
C ARG A 163 -1.28 6.41 13.70
N ALA A 164 -0.46 5.49 13.17
CA ALA A 164 0.90 5.84 12.73
C ALA A 164 0.89 6.87 11.59
N VAL A 165 -0.06 6.77 10.65
CA VAL A 165 -0.26 7.78 9.59
C VAL A 165 -0.73 9.11 10.16
N TYR A 166 -1.68 9.12 11.08
CA TYR A 166 -2.11 10.36 11.72
C TYR A 166 -0.92 11.08 12.39
N ASN A 167 -0.12 10.34 13.16
CA ASN A 167 1.03 10.90 13.87
C ASN A 167 2.10 11.46 12.93
N ILE A 168 2.39 10.80 11.80
CA ILE A 168 3.36 11.33 10.82
C ILE A 168 2.84 12.55 10.07
N LEU A 169 1.51 12.66 9.90
CA LEU A 169 0.89 13.80 9.23
C LEU A 169 0.80 15.03 10.14
N ARG A 170 0.61 14.85 11.46
CA ARG A 170 0.37 15.95 12.41
C ARG A 170 1.31 17.16 12.25
N PRO A 171 2.65 17.02 12.10
CA PRO A 171 3.55 18.16 11.92
C PRO A 171 3.29 19.00 10.67
N TYR A 172 2.63 18.45 9.64
CA TYR A 172 2.29 19.16 8.41
C TYR A 172 0.99 19.98 8.51
N PHE A 173 0.21 19.79 9.59
CA PHE A 173 -1.08 20.44 9.83
C PHE A 173 -1.04 21.25 11.13
N VAL A 174 -0.13 22.22 11.19
CA VAL A 174 0.17 23.05 12.38
C VAL A 174 -1.00 23.93 12.82
N ASP A 175 -1.89 24.27 11.90
CA ASP A 175 -3.05 25.12 12.19
C ASP A 175 -4.19 24.28 12.80
N GLU A 176 -4.09 24.02 14.10
CA GLU A 176 -5.10 23.31 14.87
C GLU A 176 -6.48 24.01 14.80
N GLN A 177 -6.52 25.33 14.57
CA GLN A 177 -7.77 26.07 14.43
C GLN A 177 -8.53 25.72 13.14
N LYS A 178 -7.81 25.34 12.08
CA LYS A 178 -8.44 24.88 10.82
C LYS A 178 -8.90 23.44 10.88
N ASN A 179 -8.35 22.63 11.79
CA ASN A 179 -8.67 21.21 11.96
C ASN A 179 -8.64 20.43 10.62
N ASN A 180 -7.66 20.71 9.76
CA ASN A 180 -7.53 20.11 8.42
C ASN A 180 -7.02 18.66 8.45
N LEU A 181 -6.74 18.10 9.62
CA LEU A 181 -6.34 16.71 9.80
C LEU A 181 -7.20 16.11 10.92
N VAL A 182 -8.12 15.22 10.55
CA VAL A 182 -9.01 14.54 11.49
C VAL A 182 -8.70 13.04 11.50
N PHE A 183 -8.70 12.46 12.69
CA PHE A 183 -8.62 11.02 12.89
C PHE A 183 -9.78 10.58 13.77
N GLU A 184 -10.64 9.72 13.22
CA GLU A 184 -11.73 9.06 13.95
C GLU A 184 -11.50 7.55 13.97
N GLU A 185 -11.81 6.95 15.12
CA GLU A 185 -11.77 5.52 15.33
C GLU A 185 -13.18 5.05 15.71
N VAL A 186 -13.72 4.14 14.92
CA VAL A 186 -15.01 3.50 15.15
C VAL A 186 -14.76 2.02 15.38
N VAL A 187 -15.10 1.57 16.57
CA VAL A 187 -14.99 0.16 16.97
C VAL A 187 -16.31 -0.52 16.70
N PHE A 188 -16.29 -1.72 16.11
CA PHE A 188 -17.49 -2.49 15.84
C PHE A 188 -17.41 -3.89 16.44
N ASP A 189 -18.59 -4.37 16.83
CA ASP A 189 -18.89 -5.75 17.18
C ASP A 189 -20.39 -5.92 16.94
N LEU A 190 -20.78 -6.51 15.81
CA LEU A 190 -22.15 -6.43 15.31
C LEU A 190 -23.00 -7.65 15.67
N GLU A 191 -22.59 -8.40 16.71
CA GLU A 191 -23.27 -9.61 17.17
C GLU A 191 -24.68 -9.32 17.70
N THR A 192 -24.83 -8.25 18.50
CA THR A 192 -26.09 -7.90 19.15
C THR A 192 -26.71 -6.63 18.58
N ASP A 193 -28.05 -6.50 18.66
CA ASP A 193 -28.74 -5.30 18.20
C ASP A 193 -28.33 -4.03 18.96
N ALA A 194 -28.01 -4.16 20.25
CA ALA A 194 -27.48 -3.06 21.04
C ALA A 194 -26.12 -2.58 20.51
N ALA A 195 -25.22 -3.51 20.20
CA ALA A 195 -23.91 -3.18 19.66
C ALA A 195 -23.99 -2.63 18.22
N ARG A 196 -24.93 -3.12 17.39
CA ARG A 196 -25.25 -2.53 16.08
C ARG A 196 -25.78 -1.10 16.19
N ALA A 197 -26.65 -0.82 17.16
CA ALA A 197 -27.18 0.52 17.40
C ALA A 197 -26.06 1.47 17.87
N GLN A 198 -25.16 1.00 18.73
CA GLN A 198 -24.00 1.75 19.20
C GLN A 198 -23.04 2.06 18.04
N TYR A 199 -22.68 1.04 17.24
CA TYR A 199 -21.87 1.22 16.04
C TYR A 199 -22.47 2.28 15.09
N ARG A 200 -23.79 2.18 14.83
CA ARG A 200 -24.50 3.15 13.98
C ARG A 200 -24.37 4.58 14.50
N LYS A 201 -24.48 4.77 15.82
CA LYS A 201 -24.32 6.09 16.45
C LYS A 201 -22.89 6.61 16.25
N ASP A 202 -21.89 5.78 16.50
CA ASP A 202 -20.48 6.17 16.44
C ASP A 202 -20.03 6.48 15.01
N ILE A 203 -20.41 5.64 14.04
CA ILE A 203 -20.10 5.89 12.64
C ILE A 203 -20.84 7.12 12.10
N MET A 204 -22.07 7.37 12.52
CA MET A 204 -22.80 8.60 12.15
C MET A 204 -22.09 9.85 12.69
N HIS A 205 -21.60 9.80 13.93
CA HIS A 205 -20.81 10.89 14.49
C HIS A 205 -19.53 11.15 13.66
N ALA A 206 -18.81 10.10 13.27
CA ALA A 206 -17.65 10.23 12.40
C ALA A 206 -18.01 10.80 11.02
N ILE A 207 -19.15 10.41 10.44
CA ILE A 207 -19.62 10.94 9.15
C ILE A 207 -20.05 12.41 9.25
N GLU A 208 -20.67 12.83 10.35
CA GLU A 208 -20.97 14.24 10.62
C GLU A 208 -19.68 15.08 10.69
N GLY A 209 -18.60 14.54 11.27
CA GLY A 209 -17.27 15.14 11.24
C GLY A 209 -16.73 15.30 9.82
N LEU A 210 -16.84 14.24 9.00
CA LEU A 210 -16.40 14.23 7.60
C LEU A 210 -17.16 15.25 6.75
N ASN A 211 -18.48 15.38 6.94
CA ASN A 211 -19.36 16.28 6.18
C ASN A 211 -19.02 17.77 6.34
N ARG A 212 -18.17 18.14 7.32
CA ARG A 212 -17.66 19.51 7.48
C ARG A 212 -16.69 19.90 6.35
N PHE A 213 -16.12 18.91 5.67
CA PHE A 213 -15.16 19.13 4.60
C PHE A 213 -15.82 18.94 3.23
N LYS A 214 -15.51 19.83 2.28
CA LYS A 214 -15.83 19.60 0.87
C LYS A 214 -14.66 18.88 0.22
N ARG A 215 -14.87 17.66 -0.27
CA ARG A 215 -13.88 16.88 -1.05
C ARG A 215 -12.55 16.65 -0.30
N ALA A 216 -12.62 16.32 0.98
CA ALA A 216 -11.44 15.86 1.73
C ALA A 216 -10.74 14.67 1.07
N ARG A 217 -9.47 14.49 1.38
CA ARG A 217 -8.72 13.27 1.05
C ARG A 217 -8.95 12.27 2.16
N LEU A 218 -9.75 11.26 1.88
CA LEU A 218 -10.22 10.31 2.86
C LEU A 218 -9.41 9.02 2.79
N LEU A 219 -8.78 8.66 3.91
CA LEU A 219 -8.22 7.32 4.11
C LEU A 219 -9.16 6.51 5.00
N LEU A 220 -9.81 5.50 4.41
CA LEU A 220 -10.65 4.55 5.15
C LEU A 220 -9.83 3.29 5.44
N PHE A 221 -9.55 3.03 6.70
CA PHE A 221 -8.92 1.80 7.17
C PHE A 221 -9.99 0.89 7.74
N ILE A 222 -10.10 -0.32 7.20
CA ILE A 222 -10.98 -1.36 7.72
C ILE A 222 -10.09 -2.44 8.31
N TYR A 223 -10.16 -2.66 9.61
CA TYR A 223 -9.36 -3.66 10.31
C TYR A 223 -10.25 -4.78 10.87
N THR A 224 -10.19 -5.94 10.25
CA THR A 224 -10.99 -7.12 10.62
C THR A 224 -10.26 -8.41 10.23
N HIS A 225 -10.77 -9.56 10.68
CA HIS A 225 -10.36 -10.87 10.18
C HIS A 225 -11.08 -11.23 8.88
N SER A 226 -10.49 -12.17 8.15
CA SER A 226 -11.19 -12.87 7.05
C SER A 226 -11.22 -14.36 7.36
N HIS A 227 -12.28 -15.04 6.97
CA HIS A 227 -12.41 -16.48 7.11
C HIS A 227 -11.37 -17.17 6.22
N ASP A 228 -10.59 -18.10 6.77
CA ASP A 228 -9.41 -18.66 6.11
C ASP A 228 -9.74 -19.36 4.77
N ASP A 229 -10.86 -20.08 4.72
CA ASP A 229 -11.28 -20.81 3.53
C ASP A 229 -12.11 -19.94 2.57
N GLU A 230 -13.17 -19.31 3.09
CA GLU A 230 -14.13 -18.57 2.27
C GLU A 230 -13.65 -17.17 1.89
N GLY A 231 -12.80 -16.55 2.70
CA GLY A 231 -12.38 -15.16 2.53
C GLY A 231 -13.46 -14.12 2.82
N THR A 232 -14.60 -14.51 3.39
CA THR A 232 -15.61 -13.60 3.94
C THR A 232 -15.05 -12.86 5.15
N LEU A 233 -15.68 -11.77 5.57
CA LEU A 233 -15.14 -10.88 6.60
C LEU A 233 -15.90 -11.03 7.92
N TYR A 234 -15.17 -10.86 9.02
CA TYR A 234 -15.73 -10.90 10.37
C TYR A 234 -16.45 -9.58 10.68
N TYR A 235 -17.69 -9.67 11.17
CA TYR A 235 -18.48 -8.53 11.67
C TYR A 235 -18.59 -8.50 13.20
N ALA A 236 -18.21 -9.60 13.85
CA ALA A 236 -18.06 -9.77 15.30
C ALA A 236 -16.90 -10.75 15.54
N ASN A 237 -16.46 -10.92 16.79
CA ASN A 237 -15.23 -11.68 17.12
C ASN A 237 -15.27 -13.13 16.60
N ASP A 238 -16.42 -13.79 16.72
CA ASP A 238 -16.59 -15.19 16.32
C ASP A 238 -17.56 -15.37 15.15
N SER A 239 -17.89 -14.29 14.41
CA SER A 239 -18.87 -14.35 13.33
C SER A 239 -18.40 -13.67 12.06
N ALA A 240 -18.23 -14.47 11.01
CA ALA A 240 -18.06 -14.04 9.64
C ALA A 240 -19.41 -13.90 8.93
N SER A 241 -19.48 -12.98 7.96
CA SER A 241 -20.62 -12.87 7.07
C SER A 241 -20.69 -14.04 6.08
N GLU A 242 -21.86 -14.28 5.49
CA GLU A 242 -22.02 -15.29 4.43
C GLU A 242 -21.50 -14.80 3.07
N SER A 243 -21.43 -13.47 2.90
CA SER A 243 -20.92 -12.80 1.70
C SER A 243 -20.27 -11.47 2.03
N LEU A 244 -19.44 -10.95 1.11
CA LEU A 244 -18.93 -9.59 1.26
C LEU A 244 -20.04 -8.56 1.09
N GLN A 245 -21.07 -8.83 0.29
CA GLN A 245 -22.20 -7.92 0.14
C GLN A 245 -22.89 -7.65 1.47
N GLU A 246 -23.29 -8.71 2.17
CA GLU A 246 -23.91 -8.61 3.49
C GLU A 246 -23.02 -7.83 4.46
N TRP A 247 -21.74 -8.17 4.53
CA TRP A 247 -20.79 -7.51 5.41
C TRP A 247 -20.69 -6.01 5.14
N PHE A 248 -20.59 -5.64 3.86
CA PHE A 248 -20.49 -4.25 3.44
C PHE A 248 -21.81 -3.49 3.64
N ASP A 249 -22.96 -4.10 3.44
CA ASP A 249 -24.27 -3.49 3.71
C ASP A 249 -24.52 -3.30 5.20
N LEU A 250 -23.97 -4.20 6.03
CA LEU A 250 -24.02 -4.11 7.49
C LEU A 250 -23.08 -3.03 8.05
N LEU A 251 -21.80 -3.04 7.65
CA LEU A 251 -20.79 -2.13 8.19
C LEU A 251 -20.83 -0.75 7.51
N ILE A 252 -21.07 -0.68 6.20
CA ILE A 252 -21.10 0.58 5.44
C ILE A 252 -22.42 0.65 4.64
N PRO A 253 -23.55 0.88 5.32
CA PRO A 253 -24.84 1.03 4.66
C PRO A 253 -24.86 2.22 3.69
N SER A 254 -25.87 2.28 2.82
CA SER A 254 -25.98 3.28 1.74
C SER A 254 -25.75 4.73 2.17
N TYR A 255 -26.36 5.17 3.28
CA TYR A 255 -26.21 6.55 3.75
C TYR A 255 -24.75 6.91 4.12
N ILE A 256 -23.95 5.93 4.58
CA ILE A 256 -22.52 6.12 4.81
C ILE A 256 -21.81 6.22 3.47
N ARG A 257 -22.11 5.31 2.54
CA ARG A 257 -21.51 5.29 1.21
C ARG A 257 -21.70 6.59 0.46
N ASP A 258 -22.91 7.13 0.51
CA ASP A 258 -23.28 8.40 -0.13
C ASP A 258 -22.45 9.56 0.43
N ALA A 259 -22.14 9.54 1.74
CA ALA A 259 -21.23 10.51 2.32
C ALA A 259 -19.78 10.29 1.86
N LEU A 260 -19.29 9.04 1.75
CA LEU A 260 -17.90 8.76 1.38
C LEU A 260 -17.57 9.11 -0.09
N VAL A 261 -18.51 8.96 -1.02
CA VAL A 261 -18.26 9.15 -2.47
C VAL A 261 -18.00 10.61 -2.87
N GLU A 262 -18.36 11.57 -2.01
CA GLU A 262 -18.09 13.00 -2.22
C GLU A 262 -16.60 13.37 -1.98
N HIS A 263 -15.79 12.40 -1.53
CA HIS A 263 -14.40 12.58 -1.14
C HIS A 263 -13.43 11.82 -2.05
N ASP A 264 -12.15 12.23 -2.03
CA ASP A 264 -11.08 11.47 -2.69
C ASP A 264 -10.69 10.27 -1.81
N LEU A 265 -11.49 9.20 -1.92
CA LEU A 265 -11.39 8.00 -1.09
C LEU A 265 -10.24 7.07 -1.51
N THR A 266 -9.44 6.67 -0.52
CA THR A 266 -8.57 5.49 -0.59
C THR A 266 -8.93 4.54 0.56
N ALA A 267 -9.36 3.33 0.23
CA ALA A 267 -9.69 2.30 1.19
C ALA A 267 -8.53 1.31 1.39
N PHE A 268 -8.32 0.86 2.62
CA PHE A 268 -7.35 -0.16 2.99
C PHE A 268 -8.05 -1.25 3.78
N LEU A 269 -8.12 -2.45 3.20
CA LEU A 269 -8.62 -3.64 3.88
C LEU A 269 -7.45 -4.33 4.59
N LEU A 270 -7.36 -4.10 5.90
CA LEU A 270 -6.38 -4.68 6.80
C LEU A 270 -6.91 -6.02 7.33
N CYS A 271 -7.05 -7.02 6.47
CA CYS A 271 -7.48 -8.36 6.87
C CYS A 271 -6.53 -9.45 6.36
N CYS A 272 -6.74 -10.68 6.82
CA CYS A 272 -6.01 -11.84 6.33
C CYS A 272 -6.24 -12.07 4.83
N GLY A 273 -5.27 -12.69 4.18
CA GLY A 273 -5.18 -12.73 2.72
C GLY A 273 -6.16 -13.66 2.03
N ALA A 274 -6.91 -14.48 2.78
CA ALA A 274 -7.95 -15.35 2.23
C ALA A 274 -8.95 -14.58 1.36
N MET A 275 -9.35 -13.38 1.80
CA MET A 275 -10.30 -12.50 1.10
C MET A 275 -9.91 -12.17 -0.36
N VAL A 276 -8.62 -12.03 -0.67
CA VAL A 276 -8.13 -11.76 -2.04
C VAL A 276 -7.53 -12.98 -2.74
N LYS A 277 -7.38 -14.10 -2.04
CA LYS A 277 -6.90 -15.38 -2.57
C LYS A 277 -8.06 -16.26 -3.03
N THR A 278 -9.17 -16.25 -2.31
CA THR A 278 -10.36 -16.99 -2.66
C THR A 278 -11.08 -16.29 -3.80
N LYS A 279 -11.29 -17.01 -4.92
CA LYS A 279 -11.84 -16.43 -6.15
C LYS A 279 -13.21 -15.78 -5.91
N LYS A 280 -14.10 -16.45 -5.18
CA LYS A 280 -15.47 -15.97 -4.87
C LYS A 280 -15.43 -14.60 -4.18
N SER A 281 -14.79 -14.53 -3.01
CA SER A 281 -14.66 -13.27 -2.25
C SER A 281 -13.91 -12.18 -3.03
N PHE A 282 -12.90 -12.55 -3.81
CA PHE A 282 -12.20 -11.56 -4.63
C PHE A 282 -13.07 -10.98 -5.75
N ASP A 283 -13.93 -11.79 -6.38
CA ASP A 283 -14.89 -11.31 -7.39
C ASP A 283 -15.97 -10.43 -6.74
N GLU A 284 -16.52 -10.82 -5.59
CA GLU A 284 -17.46 -9.99 -4.84
C GLU A 284 -16.83 -8.65 -4.44
N LEU A 285 -15.56 -8.64 -4.01
CA LEU A 285 -14.83 -7.41 -3.69
C LEU A 285 -14.73 -6.48 -4.92
N LYS A 286 -14.41 -7.04 -6.10
CA LYS A 286 -14.39 -6.25 -7.35
C LYS A 286 -15.76 -5.65 -7.61
N GLU A 287 -16.84 -6.42 -7.52
CA GLU A 287 -18.20 -5.92 -7.73
C GLU A 287 -18.57 -4.79 -6.75
N ARG A 288 -18.15 -4.89 -5.49
CA ARG A 288 -18.34 -3.82 -4.51
C ARG A 288 -17.54 -2.57 -4.86
N CYS A 289 -16.27 -2.72 -5.24
CA CYS A 289 -15.45 -1.60 -5.70
C CYS A 289 -16.07 -0.89 -6.91
N LEU A 290 -16.64 -1.65 -7.85
CA LEU A 290 -17.29 -1.12 -9.06
C LEU A 290 -18.59 -0.39 -8.71
N SER A 291 -19.46 -1.03 -7.94
CA SER A 291 -20.78 -0.49 -7.58
C SER A 291 -20.67 0.79 -6.73
N TRP A 292 -19.72 0.82 -5.80
CA TRP A 292 -19.48 1.98 -4.93
C TRP A 292 -18.53 3.00 -5.55
N ARG A 293 -17.97 2.67 -6.72
CA ARG A 293 -16.98 3.48 -7.43
C ARG A 293 -15.80 3.86 -6.54
N ILE A 294 -15.34 2.94 -5.70
CA ILE A 294 -14.21 3.17 -4.79
C ILE A 294 -12.97 3.49 -5.65
N PRO A 295 -12.42 4.72 -5.61
CA PRO A 295 -11.38 5.12 -6.54
C PRO A 295 -10.13 4.24 -6.41
N ARG A 296 -9.76 3.92 -5.17
CA ARG A 296 -8.58 3.12 -4.82
C ARG A 296 -8.88 2.25 -3.61
N LEU A 297 -8.65 0.95 -3.74
CA LEU A 297 -8.70 -0.01 -2.64
C LEU A 297 -7.41 -0.83 -2.62
N PHE A 298 -6.83 -0.98 -1.44
CA PHE A 298 -5.69 -1.86 -1.21
C PHE A 298 -6.06 -2.98 -0.25
N ALA A 299 -5.58 -4.18 -0.55
CA ALA A 299 -5.71 -5.37 0.27
C ALA A 299 -4.39 -6.14 0.28
N PHE A 300 -4.21 -7.02 1.27
CA PHE A 300 -2.96 -7.74 1.50
C PHE A 300 -3.18 -9.24 1.40
N GLN A 301 -2.19 -9.97 0.90
CA GLN A 301 -2.29 -11.41 0.64
C GLN A 301 -1.66 -12.31 1.71
N ALA A 302 -1.00 -11.76 2.73
CA ALA A 302 -0.45 -12.56 3.82
C ALA A 302 -1.55 -13.37 4.50
N THR A 303 -1.36 -14.68 4.66
CA THR A 303 -2.37 -15.55 5.32
C THR A 303 -2.66 -15.06 6.74
N ALA A 304 -1.62 -14.76 7.52
CA ALA A 304 -1.75 -14.06 8.80
C ALA A 304 -1.16 -12.65 8.63
N LEU A 305 -2.01 -11.68 8.28
CA LEU A 305 -1.56 -10.30 8.14
C LEU A 305 -1.19 -9.73 9.51
N GLN A 306 0.05 -9.27 9.68
CA GLN A 306 0.48 -8.51 10.85
C GLN A 306 0.47 -7.04 10.47
N VAL A 307 -0.56 -6.32 10.91
CA VAL A 307 -0.78 -4.92 10.50
C VAL A 307 0.40 -4.02 10.87
N SER A 308 1.10 -4.28 11.98
CA SER A 308 2.31 -3.54 12.36
C SER A 308 3.41 -3.57 11.29
N LEU A 309 3.51 -4.64 10.50
CA LEU A 309 4.48 -4.78 9.40
C LEU A 309 4.14 -3.92 8.18
N THR A 310 2.94 -3.35 8.13
CA THR A 310 2.48 -2.47 7.05
C THR A 310 2.79 -0.99 7.30
N VAL A 311 3.17 -0.60 8.52
CA VAL A 311 3.31 0.81 8.93
C VAL A 311 4.24 1.61 8.00
N GLN A 312 5.38 1.05 7.59
CA GLN A 312 6.32 1.72 6.68
C GLN A 312 5.67 2.06 5.32
N PHE A 313 4.84 1.16 4.79
CA PHE A 313 4.10 1.39 3.56
C PHE A 313 3.15 2.57 3.71
N PHE A 314 2.42 2.60 4.81
CA PHE A 314 1.44 3.64 5.09
C PHE A 314 2.07 5.01 5.34
N GLN A 315 3.19 5.07 6.05
CA GLN A 315 3.98 6.29 6.24
C GLN A 315 4.47 6.83 4.89
N ALA A 316 5.09 5.97 4.07
CA ALA A 316 5.56 6.33 2.74
C ALA A 316 4.40 6.79 1.83
N TYR A 317 3.26 6.09 1.88
CA TYR A 317 2.04 6.46 1.15
C TYR A 317 1.55 7.85 1.56
N ALA A 318 1.45 8.11 2.86
CA ALA A 318 0.95 9.37 3.39
C ALA A 318 1.85 10.55 2.98
N LEU A 319 3.17 10.40 3.13
CA LEU A 319 4.11 11.43 2.66
C LEU A 319 3.99 11.62 1.15
N LYS A 320 3.97 10.53 0.37
CA LYS A 320 4.00 10.63 -1.09
C LYS A 320 2.72 11.21 -1.70
N PHE A 321 1.56 10.75 -1.24
CA PHE A 321 0.28 11.08 -1.87
C PHE A 321 -0.48 12.15 -1.12
N LEU A 322 -0.36 12.23 0.22
CA LEU A 322 -1.03 13.26 1.01
C LEU A 322 -0.14 14.49 1.21
N VAL A 323 1.11 14.35 1.64
CA VAL A 323 1.95 15.54 1.86
C VAL A 323 2.41 16.13 0.53
N GLU A 324 3.01 15.34 -0.35
CA GLU A 324 3.53 15.85 -1.64
C GLU A 324 2.45 16.05 -2.71
N GLY A 325 1.25 15.49 -2.52
CA GLY A 325 0.18 15.56 -3.53
C GLY A 325 0.54 14.88 -4.85
N SER A 326 1.41 13.87 -4.82
CA SER A 326 1.83 13.15 -6.02
C SER A 326 0.65 12.43 -6.70
N THR A 327 0.70 12.28 -8.01
CA THR A 327 -0.31 11.50 -8.74
C THR A 327 -0.14 10.00 -8.49
N PHE A 328 -1.26 9.27 -8.40
CA PHE A 328 -1.23 7.82 -8.25
C PHE A 328 -0.85 7.13 -9.58
N ASN A 329 0.43 6.82 -9.73
CA ASN A 329 1.01 6.15 -10.90
C ASN A 329 2.11 5.17 -10.48
N ASP A 330 2.58 4.36 -11.42
CA ASP A 330 3.52 3.26 -11.15
C ASP A 330 4.88 3.74 -10.63
N LEU A 331 5.34 4.92 -11.05
CA LEU A 331 6.58 5.51 -10.56
C LEU A 331 6.46 5.88 -9.08
N ASN A 332 5.43 6.63 -8.72
CA ASN A 332 5.23 7.07 -7.34
C ASN A 332 4.90 5.90 -6.41
N MET A 333 4.13 4.93 -6.89
CA MET A 333 3.87 3.70 -6.14
C MET A 333 5.16 2.88 -5.95
N GLY A 334 6.02 2.80 -6.97
CA GLY A 334 7.34 2.18 -6.86
C GLY A 334 8.21 2.79 -5.77
N LEU A 335 8.19 4.13 -5.62
CA LEU A 335 8.89 4.83 -4.55
C LEU A 335 8.33 4.46 -3.17
N VAL A 336 7.00 4.46 -2.99
CA VAL A 336 6.35 4.04 -1.73
C VAL A 336 6.73 2.59 -1.37
N LEU A 337 6.66 1.70 -2.35
CA LEU A 337 6.99 0.28 -2.17
C LEU A 337 8.48 0.08 -1.84
N SER A 338 9.38 0.86 -2.44
CA SER A 338 10.82 0.79 -2.17
C SER A 338 11.18 1.07 -0.70
N GLN A 339 10.35 1.85 -0.01
CA GLN A 339 10.49 2.16 1.42
C GLN A 339 9.82 1.12 2.33
N SER A 340 9.11 0.15 1.76
CA SER A 340 8.26 -0.82 2.47
C SER A 340 8.95 -2.18 2.66
N GLY A 341 10.22 -2.18 3.08
CA GLY A 341 11.07 -3.39 3.08
C GLY A 341 10.66 -4.49 4.06
N ILE A 342 9.91 -4.16 5.11
CA ILE A 342 9.32 -5.16 6.02
C ILE A 342 8.10 -5.80 5.36
N LEU A 343 7.16 -4.99 4.87
CA LEU A 343 5.98 -5.46 4.16
C LEU A 343 6.33 -6.32 2.94
N ALA A 344 7.35 -5.93 2.17
CA ALA A 344 7.92 -6.68 1.05
C ALA A 344 8.13 -8.17 1.35
N ARG A 345 8.59 -8.47 2.57
CA ARG A 345 8.87 -9.82 3.06
C ARG A 345 7.67 -10.45 3.75
N HIS A 346 6.60 -9.72 3.98
CA HIS A 346 5.41 -10.23 4.65
C HIS A 346 4.27 -10.54 3.68
N SER A 347 3.94 -9.60 2.81
CA SER A 347 2.73 -9.66 1.99
C SER A 347 2.94 -9.12 0.59
N LYS A 348 2.20 -9.69 -0.36
CA LYS A 348 1.88 -9.03 -1.63
C LYS A 348 0.78 -7.99 -1.38
N ILE A 349 0.69 -6.97 -2.23
CA ILE A 349 -0.36 -5.95 -2.14
C ILE A 349 -1.23 -6.05 -3.39
N THR A 350 -2.53 -6.21 -3.21
CA THR A 350 -3.51 -6.09 -4.29
C THR A 350 -4.10 -4.70 -4.27
N ALA A 351 -3.96 -3.98 -5.37
CA ALA A 351 -4.58 -2.67 -5.58
C ALA A 351 -5.67 -2.79 -6.63
N ILE A 352 -6.89 -2.41 -6.26
CA ILE A 352 -8.03 -2.25 -7.15
C ILE A 352 -8.21 -0.74 -7.35
N THR A 353 -8.26 -0.31 -8.60
CA THR A 353 -8.55 1.09 -8.91
C THR A 353 -9.76 1.19 -9.82
N CYS A 354 -10.70 2.05 -9.44
CA CYS A 354 -11.89 2.35 -10.22
C CYS A 354 -11.72 3.71 -10.90
N ARG A 355 -11.94 3.75 -12.21
CA ARG A 355 -11.91 4.98 -12.99
C ARG A 355 -13.22 5.14 -13.74
N SER A 356 -13.85 6.30 -13.59
CA SER A 356 -15.01 6.68 -14.39
C SER A 356 -14.52 7.29 -15.71
N SER A 357 -14.47 6.48 -16.77
CA SER A 357 -14.21 6.95 -18.13
C SER A 357 -15.49 6.83 -18.95
N SER A 358 -15.94 7.93 -19.56
CA SER A 358 -17.08 7.92 -20.48
C SER A 358 -18.40 7.43 -19.85
N GLY A 359 -18.64 7.77 -18.58
CA GLY A 359 -19.87 7.40 -17.86
C GLY A 359 -19.92 5.97 -17.34
N HIS A 360 -19.01 5.09 -17.78
CA HIS A 360 -18.92 3.71 -17.30
C HIS A 360 -17.70 3.53 -16.38
N PRO A 361 -17.90 3.08 -15.13
CA PRO A 361 -16.78 2.79 -14.25
C PRO A 361 -16.02 1.55 -14.76
N THR A 362 -14.69 1.65 -14.80
CA THR A 362 -13.80 0.56 -15.19
C THR A 362 -12.90 0.22 -14.00
N LEU A 363 -12.71 -1.07 -13.76
CA LEU A 363 -11.78 -1.56 -12.75
C LEU A 363 -10.47 -2.00 -13.38
N SER A 364 -9.37 -1.64 -12.73
CA SER A 364 -8.08 -2.27 -12.98
C SER A 364 -7.51 -2.84 -11.69
N VAL A 365 -7.01 -4.07 -11.79
CA VAL A 365 -6.46 -4.82 -10.67
C VAL A 365 -4.97 -5.01 -10.91
N SER A 366 -4.16 -4.58 -9.94
CA SER A 366 -2.72 -4.74 -9.96
C SER A 366 -2.24 -5.42 -8.69
N GLU A 367 -1.28 -6.31 -8.82
CA GLU A 367 -0.57 -6.89 -7.69
C GLU A 367 0.85 -6.36 -7.62
N TYR A 368 1.26 -5.89 -6.45
CA TYR A 368 2.63 -5.53 -6.17
C TYR A 368 3.29 -6.65 -5.39
N ILE A 369 4.30 -7.25 -6.02
CA ILE A 369 4.99 -8.43 -5.55
C ILE A 369 6.47 -8.08 -5.39
N TRP A 370 6.98 -8.10 -4.17
CA TRP A 370 8.41 -7.93 -3.97
C TRP A 370 9.17 -9.17 -4.46
N THR A 371 10.25 -8.95 -5.19
CA THR A 371 11.10 -9.99 -5.77
C THR A 371 12.55 -9.75 -5.39
N ASP A 372 13.23 -10.84 -5.07
CA ASP A 372 14.66 -10.86 -4.79
C ASP A 372 15.26 -12.11 -5.43
N PRO A 373 16.35 -11.99 -6.22
CA PRO A 373 16.93 -13.14 -6.92
C PRO A 373 17.30 -14.30 -6.00
N SER A 374 17.61 -14.05 -4.73
CA SER A 374 18.16 -15.05 -3.80
C SER A 374 17.14 -15.63 -2.84
N THR A 375 16.17 -14.84 -2.39
CA THR A 375 15.23 -15.19 -1.31
C THR A 375 13.78 -15.30 -1.78
N ARG A 376 13.42 -14.56 -2.85
CA ARG A 376 12.08 -14.57 -3.44
C ARG A 376 12.13 -14.43 -4.96
N PRO A 377 12.69 -15.42 -5.68
CA PRO A 377 12.77 -15.36 -7.13
C PRO A 377 11.37 -15.18 -7.70
N TRP A 378 11.16 -14.09 -8.45
CA TRP A 378 9.86 -13.74 -9.02
C TRP A 378 8.73 -13.60 -7.98
N GLY A 379 9.09 -13.28 -6.74
CA GLY A 379 8.15 -13.14 -5.63
C GLY A 379 7.64 -14.44 -5.04
N ASP A 380 8.17 -15.57 -5.51
CA ASP A 380 7.89 -16.88 -4.94
C ASP A 380 8.78 -17.13 -3.72
N VAL A 381 8.17 -17.50 -2.60
CA VAL A 381 8.87 -17.60 -1.32
C VAL A 381 9.71 -18.87 -1.28
N ILE A 382 10.99 -18.74 -0.95
CA ILE A 382 11.82 -19.90 -0.64
C ILE A 382 11.44 -20.41 0.76
N PRO A 383 10.99 -21.67 0.90
CA PRO A 383 10.66 -22.21 2.20
C PRO A 383 11.92 -22.36 3.05
N MET A 384 11.78 -22.12 4.36
CA MET A 384 12.90 -22.23 5.30
C MET A 384 13.40 -23.66 5.45
N GLN A 385 12.58 -24.66 5.14
CA GLN A 385 12.87 -26.07 5.30
C GLN A 385 12.69 -26.82 3.99
N CYS A 386 13.64 -27.68 3.64
CA CYS A 386 13.49 -28.59 2.50
C CYS A 386 12.43 -29.65 2.78
N HIS A 387 11.42 -29.78 1.92
CA HIS A 387 10.36 -30.77 2.13
C HIS A 387 10.81 -32.22 1.90
N LEU A 388 11.92 -32.46 1.19
CA LEU A 388 12.45 -33.81 0.96
C LEU A 388 13.38 -34.28 2.08
N CYS A 389 14.31 -33.44 2.54
CA CYS A 389 15.33 -33.83 3.53
C CYS A 389 15.20 -33.14 4.89
N HIS A 390 14.22 -32.25 5.07
CA HIS A 390 13.94 -31.51 6.30
C HIS A 390 15.05 -30.58 6.79
N ALA A 391 16.14 -30.42 6.05
CA ALA A 391 17.22 -29.52 6.40
C ALA A 391 16.78 -28.04 6.31
N LEU A 392 17.16 -27.25 7.31
CA LEU A 392 16.83 -25.83 7.42
C LEU A 392 17.84 -24.96 6.66
N TYR A 393 17.36 -23.89 6.03
CA TYR A 393 18.16 -22.89 5.30
C TYR A 393 19.08 -23.48 4.21
N THR A 394 18.72 -24.63 3.65
CA THR A 394 19.49 -25.31 2.60
C THR A 394 18.97 -25.05 1.20
N ILE A 395 17.73 -24.57 1.07
CA ILE A 395 17.16 -24.20 -0.23
C ILE A 395 17.69 -22.84 -0.65
N ARG A 396 18.19 -22.77 -1.87
CA ARG A 396 18.65 -21.53 -2.51
C ARG A 396 18.05 -21.40 -3.91
N ALA A 397 17.81 -20.17 -4.34
CA ALA A 397 17.54 -19.90 -5.74
C ALA A 397 18.83 -20.00 -6.56
N ILE A 398 18.75 -20.66 -7.70
CA ILE A 398 19.79 -20.67 -8.74
C ILE A 398 19.20 -20.11 -10.03
N GLN A 399 20.06 -19.46 -10.80
CA GLN A 399 19.74 -19.06 -12.17
C GLN A 399 20.32 -20.10 -13.11
N GLU A 400 19.46 -20.72 -13.90
CA GLU A 400 19.89 -21.69 -14.90
C GLU A 400 20.41 -20.94 -16.11
N LYS A 401 21.62 -21.30 -16.55
CA LYS A 401 22.21 -20.71 -17.75
C LYS A 401 21.41 -21.23 -18.94
N TYR A 402 20.82 -20.33 -19.72
CA TYR A 402 20.34 -20.69 -21.04
C TYR A 402 21.51 -21.18 -21.91
N PRO A 403 21.24 -22.07 -22.88
CA PRO A 403 22.17 -22.32 -23.97
C PRO A 403 22.64 -20.99 -24.57
N PRO A 404 23.93 -20.86 -24.92
CA PRO A 404 24.52 -19.60 -25.38
C PRO A 404 23.77 -18.95 -26.55
N ASP A 405 23.03 -19.72 -27.35
CA ASP A 405 22.32 -19.25 -28.55
C ASP A 405 21.07 -18.40 -28.26
N HIS A 406 20.61 -18.31 -27.01
CA HIS A 406 19.41 -17.54 -26.61
C HIS A 406 19.72 -16.27 -25.79
N GLN A 407 20.98 -15.81 -25.75
CA GLN A 407 21.35 -14.57 -25.08
C GLN A 407 20.94 -13.33 -25.91
N LEU A 408 19.65 -13.05 -25.97
CA LEU A 408 19.16 -11.75 -26.44
C LEU A 408 19.61 -10.66 -25.44
N ALA A 409 20.34 -9.67 -25.97
CA ALA A 409 21.07 -8.64 -25.23
C ALA A 409 20.26 -8.01 -24.08
N GLY A 410 20.73 -8.22 -22.85
CA GLY A 410 20.37 -7.40 -21.68
C GLY A 410 19.08 -7.73 -20.95
N ARG A 411 18.35 -8.80 -21.29
CA ARG A 411 17.20 -9.25 -20.49
C ARG A 411 17.62 -10.39 -19.57
N GLU A 412 17.31 -10.27 -18.27
CA GLU A 412 17.32 -11.41 -17.33
C GLU A 412 16.27 -12.43 -17.81
N THR A 413 16.65 -13.30 -18.74
CA THR A 413 15.76 -14.33 -19.29
C THR A 413 15.86 -15.64 -18.53
N GLY A 414 16.97 -15.89 -17.82
CA GLY A 414 17.28 -17.12 -17.04
C GLY A 414 16.09 -17.74 -16.31
N GLU A 415 15.79 -19.02 -16.59
CA GLU A 415 14.89 -19.81 -15.74
C GLU A 415 15.48 -19.84 -14.34
N LYS A 416 14.64 -19.62 -13.33
CA LYS A 416 15.05 -19.69 -11.93
C LYS A 416 14.55 -21.00 -11.36
N ALA A 417 15.36 -21.63 -10.51
CA ALA A 417 14.97 -22.83 -9.80
C ALA A 417 15.36 -22.72 -8.32
N LYS A 418 14.58 -23.33 -7.44
CA LYS A 418 14.94 -23.57 -6.04
C LYS A 418 15.63 -24.94 -5.98
N VAL A 419 16.79 -25.00 -5.33
CA VAL A 419 17.52 -26.27 -5.14
C VAL A 419 17.96 -26.42 -3.70
N CYS A 420 17.91 -27.65 -3.17
CA CYS A 420 18.49 -27.96 -1.87
C CYS A 420 20.01 -28.15 -2.01
N SER A 421 20.78 -27.56 -1.09
CA SER A 421 22.24 -27.68 -1.05
C SER A 421 22.75 -28.83 -0.18
N THR A 422 21.87 -29.58 0.48
CA THR A 422 22.23 -30.76 1.26
C THR A 422 22.78 -31.87 0.36
N ILE A 423 23.91 -32.46 0.75
CA ILE A 423 24.53 -33.58 0.01
C ILE A 423 23.54 -34.75 -0.09
N GLY A 424 23.32 -35.25 -1.31
CA GLY A 424 22.41 -36.36 -1.58
C GLY A 424 20.93 -35.97 -1.71
N CYS A 425 20.56 -34.71 -1.48
CA CYS A 425 19.19 -34.25 -1.69
C CYS A 425 18.96 -33.86 -3.16
N GLY A 426 17.97 -34.49 -3.80
CA GLY A 426 17.58 -34.21 -5.20
C GLY A 426 16.52 -33.12 -5.36
N TYR A 427 16.17 -32.37 -4.31
CA TYR A 427 15.11 -31.36 -4.39
C TYR A 427 15.47 -30.26 -5.39
N ARG A 428 14.61 -30.12 -6.41
CA ARG A 428 14.64 -29.05 -7.40
C ARG A 428 13.21 -28.68 -7.78
N GLU A 429 12.93 -27.38 -7.79
CA GLU A 429 11.62 -26.84 -8.18
C GLU A 429 11.85 -25.66 -9.11
N LYS A 430 11.22 -25.69 -10.29
CA LYS A 430 11.27 -24.56 -11.23
C LYS A 430 10.42 -23.41 -10.68
N VAL A 431 10.93 -22.20 -10.79
CA VAL A 431 10.21 -20.97 -10.41
C VAL A 431 9.80 -20.26 -11.67
N ASP A 432 8.50 -20.31 -11.96
CA ASP A 432 7.94 -19.65 -13.12
C ASP A 432 7.89 -18.14 -12.90
N ARG A 433 8.28 -17.42 -13.94
CA ARG A 433 8.11 -15.97 -13.99
C ARG A 433 6.62 -15.67 -14.18
N PRO A 434 6.02 -14.75 -13.40
CA PRO A 434 4.70 -14.22 -13.70
C PRO A 434 4.63 -13.76 -15.16
N THR A 435 3.52 -14.03 -15.83
CA THR A 435 3.31 -13.79 -17.26
C THR A 435 3.75 -12.39 -17.74
N ASP A 436 3.90 -12.23 -19.05
CA ASP A 436 4.60 -11.10 -19.71
C ASP A 436 4.08 -9.68 -19.41
N LYS A 437 2.98 -9.50 -18.68
CA LYS A 437 2.41 -8.20 -18.31
C LYS A 437 2.87 -7.74 -16.92
N HIS A 438 4.18 -7.67 -16.70
CA HIS A 438 4.73 -7.12 -15.47
C HIS A 438 5.69 -5.96 -15.70
N VAL A 439 5.65 -5.00 -14.78
CA VAL A 439 6.58 -3.86 -14.73
C VAL A 439 7.47 -4.04 -13.50
N ILE A 440 8.79 -4.03 -13.71
CA ILE A 440 9.76 -4.01 -12.61
C ILE A 440 9.89 -2.56 -12.15
N LEU A 441 9.61 -2.33 -10.88
CA LEU A 441 9.80 -1.07 -10.17
C LEU A 441 11.15 -1.19 -9.44
N PRO A 442 12.23 -0.60 -9.99
CA PRO A 442 13.56 -0.78 -9.44
C PRO A 442 13.67 -0.17 -8.05
N ALA A 443 14.33 -0.87 -7.13
CA ALA A 443 14.63 -0.34 -5.81
C ALA A 443 15.99 -0.86 -5.30
N PRO A 444 16.69 -0.09 -4.42
CA PRO A 444 18.05 -0.43 -3.98
C PRO A 444 18.20 -1.76 -3.22
N ARG A 445 17.10 -2.35 -2.72
CA ARG A 445 17.09 -3.52 -1.82
C ARG A 445 16.07 -4.59 -2.26
N GLY A 446 16.15 -4.99 -3.52
CA GLY A 446 15.18 -5.88 -4.17
C GLY A 446 14.15 -5.08 -4.94
N ASN A 447 13.58 -5.68 -5.99
CA ASN A 447 12.66 -4.98 -6.88
C ASN A 447 11.22 -5.28 -6.49
N TRP A 448 10.30 -4.36 -6.78
CA TRP A 448 8.88 -4.70 -6.80
C TRP A 448 8.45 -4.99 -8.22
N MET A 449 7.58 -5.97 -8.41
CA MET A 449 6.94 -6.25 -9.67
C MET A 449 5.48 -5.86 -9.57
N LYS A 450 5.00 -5.09 -10.53
CA LYS A 450 3.57 -4.88 -10.73
C LYS A 450 3.07 -5.90 -11.74
N VAL A 451 2.15 -6.78 -11.35
CA VAL A 451 1.47 -7.73 -12.22
C VAL A 451 0.03 -7.27 -12.43
N VAL A 452 -0.38 -7.07 -13.67
CA VAL A 452 -1.78 -6.69 -13.96
C VAL A 452 -2.62 -7.96 -14.08
N ARG A 453 -3.64 -8.10 -13.23
CA ARG A 453 -4.61 -9.20 -13.35
C ARG A 453 -5.63 -8.84 -14.42
N SER A 454 -5.94 -9.78 -15.31
CA SER A 454 -7.12 -9.67 -16.17
C SER A 454 -8.36 -9.59 -15.27
N SER A 455 -9.16 -8.54 -15.49
CA SER A 455 -10.41 -8.26 -14.78
C SER A 455 -11.37 -9.42 -14.81
#